data_AF-W7Q2H2-F1
#
_entry.id   AF-W7Q2H2-F1
#
_cell.length_a   1.000
_cell.length_b   1.000
_cell.length_c   1.000
_cell.angle_alpha   90.00
_cell.angle_beta   90.00
_cell.angle_gamma   90.00
#
_symmetry.space_group_name_H-M   'P 1'
#
loop_
_entity.id
_entity.type
_entity.pdbx_description
1 polymer ?
#
loop_
_entity_poly.entity_id
_entity_poly.type
_entity_poly.pdbx_seq_one_letter_code
_entity_poly.pdbx_strand_id
1 'polypeptide(L)'
;MVAMGIECLACDPPRPSGKVWSEKGSDTSCDLDTLIDECDVLCLHTPLVREGPHATHHLLDAQRIARLEPGTVLLNAGRGDCVDGLALRQRLSGPGDISAVLDVWESEPGIEAALRDLVNLATPHIAGHSLDGKLRGTHQVYEALSRYLGLPVRVTLDALLPAPPLPRLVLDGGLAPEDALRRCLRVVYDVRRDHDALYRESRRRGMAAGFDACRTDYPLRREFATLEVELREGARELAPLLKGMGCRVV
;
A
#
# COMPACT_ATOMS: atom_id res chain seq x y z
N MET A 1 -7.63 -4.59 7.15
CA MET A 1 -8.59 -3.52 7.51
C MET A 1 -9.78 -4.12 8.25
N VAL A 2 -10.63 -4.93 7.61
CA VAL A 2 -11.75 -5.66 8.26
C VAL A 2 -11.35 -6.37 9.57
N ALA A 3 -10.27 -7.15 9.56
CA ALA A 3 -9.82 -7.89 10.74
C ALA A 3 -9.38 -6.97 11.91
N MET A 4 -9.20 -5.67 11.65
CA MET A 4 -8.93 -4.64 12.64
C MET A 4 -10.20 -3.83 13.01
N GLY A 5 -11.37 -4.23 12.52
CA GLY A 5 -12.65 -3.56 12.77
C GLY A 5 -12.91 -2.32 11.91
N ILE A 6 -12.15 -2.13 10.82
CA ILE A 6 -12.32 -0.99 9.91
C ILE A 6 -13.35 -1.35 8.84
N GLU A 7 -14.35 -0.49 8.66
CA GLU A 7 -15.34 -0.61 7.59
C GLU A 7 -14.67 -0.49 6.22
N CYS A 8 -15.07 -1.35 5.29
CA CYS A 8 -14.45 -1.42 3.96
C CYS A 8 -15.53 -1.58 2.90
N LEU A 9 -15.46 -0.74 1.87
CA LEU A 9 -16.18 -0.89 0.61
C LEU A 9 -15.20 -1.32 -0.48
N ALA A 10 -15.68 -2.03 -1.50
CA ALA A 10 -14.84 -2.52 -2.58
C ALA A 10 -15.54 -2.40 -3.94
N CYS A 11 -14.77 -2.04 -4.97
CA CYS A 11 -15.20 -1.94 -6.36
C CYS A 11 -14.20 -2.66 -7.27
N ASP A 12 -14.63 -3.73 -7.94
CA ASP A 12 -13.86 -4.47 -8.95
C ASP A 12 -14.83 -5.14 -9.94
N PRO A 13 -15.37 -4.37 -10.90
CA PRO A 13 -16.36 -4.87 -11.86
C PRO A 13 -15.90 -6.10 -12.67
N PRO A 14 -14.61 -6.25 -13.05
CA PRO A 14 -14.12 -7.47 -13.70
C PRO A 14 -14.19 -8.75 -12.85
N ARG A 15 -14.29 -8.63 -11.52
CA ARG A 15 -14.31 -9.79 -10.63
C ARG A 15 -15.61 -10.60 -10.82
N PRO A 16 -15.54 -11.92 -11.00
CA PRO A 16 -16.74 -12.75 -11.16
C PRO A 16 -17.68 -12.65 -9.94
N SER A 17 -18.98 -12.50 -10.20
CA SER A 17 -20.04 -12.51 -9.18
C SER A 17 -19.95 -13.77 -8.31
N GLY A 18 -19.98 -13.60 -6.98
CA GLY A 18 -19.98 -14.71 -6.01
C GLY A 18 -18.61 -15.04 -5.39
N LYS A 19 -17.54 -14.33 -5.73
CA LYS A 19 -16.27 -14.39 -4.98
C LYS A 19 -16.27 -13.43 -3.80
N VAL A 20 -16.43 -13.95 -2.59
CA VAL A 20 -16.41 -13.19 -1.32
C VAL A 20 -15.12 -12.37 -1.17
N TRP A 21 -15.24 -11.08 -0.84
CA TRP A 21 -14.09 -10.18 -0.67
C TRP A 21 -13.20 -10.53 0.53
N SER A 22 -13.78 -11.09 1.59
CA SER A 22 -13.06 -11.66 2.72
C SER A 22 -13.86 -12.80 3.37
N GLU A 23 -13.21 -13.80 3.95
CA GLU A 23 -13.89 -14.82 4.77
C GLU A 23 -14.55 -14.24 6.05
N LYS A 24 -14.40 -12.94 6.35
CA LYS A 24 -14.76 -12.29 7.63
C LYS A 24 -15.53 -10.94 7.50
N GLY A 25 -16.23 -10.68 6.38
CA GLY A 25 -17.05 -9.46 6.13
C GLY A 25 -16.22 -8.25 5.66
N SER A 26 -16.70 -7.11 5.19
CA SER A 26 -17.98 -6.67 4.61
C SER A 26 -18.00 -6.96 3.10
N ASP A 27 -19.14 -7.41 2.60
CA ASP A 27 -19.32 -7.92 1.23
C ASP A 27 -19.98 -6.87 0.30
N THR A 28 -19.77 -5.59 0.59
CA THR A 28 -20.43 -4.51 -0.15
C THR A 28 -19.63 -4.18 -1.42
N SER A 29 -19.75 -5.07 -2.40
CA SER A 29 -19.41 -4.73 -3.78
C SER A 29 -20.32 -3.59 -4.22
N CYS A 30 -19.75 -2.42 -4.47
CA CYS A 30 -20.45 -1.26 -4.97
C CYS A 30 -19.71 -0.67 -6.17
N ASP A 31 -20.36 0.25 -6.87
CA ASP A 31 -19.73 0.96 -7.97
C ASP A 31 -18.72 2.01 -7.44
N LEU A 32 -17.91 2.54 -8.36
CA LEU A 32 -16.88 3.51 -7.99
C LEU A 32 -17.47 4.82 -7.46
N ASP A 33 -18.64 5.22 -7.95
CA ASP A 33 -19.26 6.48 -7.55
C ASP A 33 -19.76 6.42 -6.10
N THR A 34 -20.25 5.25 -5.66
CA THR A 34 -20.57 4.97 -4.25
C THR A 34 -19.33 5.10 -3.37
N LEU A 35 -18.19 4.55 -3.80
CA LEU A 35 -16.92 4.68 -3.07
C LEU A 35 -16.48 6.14 -2.94
N ILE A 36 -16.69 6.96 -3.97
CA ILE A 36 -16.32 8.38 -3.97
C ILE A 36 -17.17 9.16 -2.95
N ASP A 37 -18.45 8.82 -2.83
CA ASP A 37 -19.40 9.53 -1.98
C ASP A 37 -19.34 9.06 -0.50
N GLU A 38 -18.96 7.81 -0.24
CA GLU A 38 -19.03 7.21 1.10
C GLU A 38 -17.68 7.02 1.80
N CYS A 39 -16.55 6.98 1.09
CA CYS A 39 -15.26 6.66 1.71
C CYS A 39 -14.48 7.90 2.18
N ASP A 40 -14.11 7.91 3.47
CA ASP A 40 -13.12 8.84 4.02
C ASP A 40 -11.71 8.60 3.45
N VAL A 41 -11.42 7.35 3.07
CA VAL A 41 -10.12 6.94 2.51
C VAL A 41 -10.36 6.13 1.23
N LEU A 42 -9.95 6.69 0.10
CA LEU A 42 -10.10 6.08 -1.21
C LEU A 42 -8.75 5.53 -1.71
N CYS A 43 -8.62 4.21 -1.83
CA CYS A 43 -7.39 3.54 -2.23
C CYS A 43 -7.50 2.91 -3.63
N LEU A 44 -6.57 3.24 -4.53
CA LEU A 44 -6.49 2.68 -5.87
C LEU A 44 -5.40 1.60 -5.97
N HIS A 45 -5.83 0.42 -6.44
CA HIS A 45 -4.98 -0.75 -6.70
C HIS A 45 -5.25 -1.37 -8.09
N THR A 46 -5.73 -0.56 -9.03
CA THR A 46 -6.10 -1.02 -10.37
C THR A 46 -4.88 -1.12 -11.31
N PRO A 47 -4.90 -2.05 -12.28
CA PRO A 47 -3.98 -1.98 -13.41
C PRO A 47 -4.31 -0.76 -14.29
N LEU A 48 -3.40 -0.38 -15.18
CA LEU A 48 -3.67 0.62 -16.21
C LEU A 48 -4.27 -0.05 -17.44
N VAL A 49 -5.51 0.30 -17.77
CA VAL A 49 -6.27 -0.18 -18.92
C VAL A 49 -6.79 1.05 -19.66
N ARG A 50 -6.39 1.22 -20.93
CA ARG A 50 -6.73 2.43 -21.71
C ARG A 50 -8.10 2.37 -22.37
N GLU A 51 -8.57 1.16 -22.68
CA GLU A 51 -9.76 0.95 -23.51
C GLU A 51 -10.62 -0.19 -22.97
N GLY A 52 -11.88 -0.23 -23.39
CA GLY A 52 -12.84 -1.25 -22.99
C GLY A 52 -13.75 -0.83 -21.83
N PRO A 53 -14.70 -1.69 -21.45
CA PRO A 53 -15.77 -1.36 -20.49
C PRO A 53 -15.29 -1.10 -19.06
N HIS A 54 -14.05 -1.49 -18.74
CA HIS A 54 -13.42 -1.31 -17.44
C HIS A 54 -12.07 -0.60 -17.59
N ALA A 55 -11.98 0.36 -18.53
CA ALA A 55 -10.83 1.22 -18.66
C ALA A 55 -10.57 2.00 -17.35
N THR A 56 -9.31 2.14 -17.00
CA THR A 56 -8.84 2.76 -15.75
C THR A 56 -7.92 3.94 -15.99
N HIS A 57 -7.57 4.25 -17.25
CA HIS A 57 -6.90 5.50 -17.57
C HIS A 57 -7.78 6.69 -17.13
N HIS A 58 -7.24 7.55 -16.27
CA HIS A 58 -7.96 8.63 -15.60
C HIS A 58 -9.27 8.14 -14.96
N LEU A 59 -9.22 6.97 -14.31
CA LEU A 59 -10.32 6.44 -13.52
C LEU A 59 -10.84 7.47 -12.52
N LEU A 60 -9.92 8.17 -11.84
CA LEU A 60 -10.23 9.43 -11.17
C LEU A 60 -9.83 10.60 -12.06
N ASP A 61 -10.79 11.07 -12.85
CA ASP A 61 -10.69 12.29 -13.65
C ASP A 61 -11.01 13.54 -12.81
N ALA A 62 -10.98 14.71 -13.46
CA ALA A 62 -11.31 15.98 -12.84
C ALA A 62 -12.70 16.03 -12.19
N GLN A 63 -13.71 15.38 -12.79
CA GLN A 63 -15.07 15.40 -12.26
C GLN A 63 -15.16 14.59 -10.97
N ARG A 64 -14.56 13.40 -10.94
CA ARG A 64 -14.55 12.53 -9.76
C ARG A 64 -13.68 13.11 -8.64
N ILE A 65 -12.53 13.68 -8.96
CA ILE A 65 -11.68 14.36 -7.97
C ILE A 65 -12.41 15.54 -7.32
N ALA A 66 -13.19 16.31 -8.10
CA ALA A 66 -13.97 17.42 -7.57
C ALA A 66 -15.13 17.00 -6.66
N ARG A 67 -15.61 15.75 -6.79
CA ARG A 67 -16.68 15.18 -5.96
C ARG A 67 -16.19 14.65 -4.61
N LEU A 68 -14.89 14.42 -4.43
CA LEU A 68 -14.35 13.95 -3.16
C LEU A 68 -14.70 14.94 -2.03
N GLU A 69 -15.27 14.41 -0.96
CA GLU A 69 -15.66 15.17 0.22
C GLU A 69 -14.43 15.85 0.87
N PRO A 70 -14.59 17.05 1.46
CA PRO A 70 -13.57 17.66 2.28
C PRO A 70 -13.12 16.72 3.41
N GLY A 71 -11.82 16.49 3.53
CA GLY A 71 -11.20 15.57 4.49
C GLY A 71 -10.81 14.21 3.91
N THR A 72 -11.25 13.86 2.69
CA THR A 72 -10.93 12.57 2.08
C THR A 72 -9.41 12.40 1.89
N VAL A 73 -8.92 11.20 2.15
CA VAL A 73 -7.55 10.77 1.84
C VAL A 73 -7.55 9.91 0.58
N LEU A 74 -6.95 10.42 -0.49
CA LEU A 74 -6.71 9.67 -1.72
C LEU A 74 -5.37 8.94 -1.64
N LEU A 75 -5.36 7.63 -1.82
CA LEU A 75 -4.15 6.82 -1.93
C LEU A 75 -4.07 6.15 -3.30
N ASN A 76 -2.97 6.33 -4.03
CA ASN A 76 -2.71 5.57 -5.25
C ASN A 76 -1.36 4.84 -5.16
N ALA A 77 -1.45 3.51 -5.17
CA ALA A 77 -0.32 2.60 -5.28
C ALA A 77 -0.56 1.54 -6.39
N GLY A 78 -1.47 1.83 -7.33
CA GLY A 78 -1.79 1.00 -8.48
C GLY A 78 -0.95 1.39 -9.70
N ARG A 79 -1.47 2.29 -10.53
CA ARG A 79 -0.75 2.91 -11.66
C ARG A 79 -1.01 4.41 -11.70
N GLY A 80 0.01 5.17 -12.08
CA GLY A 80 -0.01 6.63 -12.08
C GLY A 80 -1.13 7.21 -12.95
N ASP A 81 -1.18 6.79 -14.22
CA ASP A 81 -2.19 7.24 -15.20
C ASP A 81 -3.64 6.85 -14.84
N CYS A 82 -3.90 6.20 -13.71
CA CYS A 82 -5.27 5.98 -13.23
C CYS A 82 -5.87 7.21 -12.54
N VAL A 83 -5.05 8.20 -12.18
CA VAL A 83 -5.48 9.47 -11.58
C VAL A 83 -5.00 10.59 -12.50
N ASP A 84 -5.90 11.52 -12.83
CA ASP A 84 -5.53 12.77 -13.52
C ASP A 84 -4.70 13.64 -12.57
N GLY A 85 -3.39 13.69 -12.78
CA GLY A 85 -2.44 14.41 -11.93
C GLY A 85 -2.63 15.92 -11.97
N LEU A 86 -3.07 16.47 -13.11
CA LEU A 86 -3.36 17.89 -13.25
C LEU A 86 -4.58 18.28 -12.40
N ALA A 87 -5.65 17.50 -12.49
CA ALA A 87 -6.85 17.71 -11.69
C ALA A 87 -6.57 17.58 -10.20
N LEU A 88 -5.80 16.55 -9.80
CA LEU A 88 -5.42 16.36 -8.40
C LEU A 88 -4.59 17.55 -7.89
N ARG A 89 -3.62 18.02 -8.68
CA ARG A 89 -2.81 19.20 -8.34
C ARG A 89 -3.68 20.44 -8.14
N GLN A 90 -4.67 20.66 -9.01
CA GLN A 90 -5.59 21.78 -8.90
C GLN A 90 -6.44 21.70 -7.63
N ARG A 91 -6.95 20.52 -7.27
CA ARG A 91 -7.72 20.31 -6.03
C ARG A 91 -6.88 20.55 -4.78
N LEU A 92 -5.64 20.05 -4.75
CA LEU A 92 -4.72 20.22 -3.62
C LEU A 92 -4.21 21.66 -3.46
N SER A 93 -3.92 22.35 -4.57
CA SER A 93 -3.40 23.72 -4.54
C SER A 93 -4.47 24.80 -4.37
N GLY A 94 -5.71 24.52 -4.80
CA GLY A 94 -6.83 25.44 -4.69
C GLY A 94 -7.52 25.31 -3.32
N PRO A 95 -8.60 24.50 -3.21
CA PRO A 95 -9.26 24.27 -1.93
C PRO A 95 -8.35 23.66 -0.86
N GLY A 96 -7.47 22.71 -1.23
CA GLY A 96 -6.55 22.06 -0.28
C GLY A 96 -7.26 21.32 0.85
N ASP A 97 -8.50 20.90 0.61
CA ASP A 97 -9.41 20.29 1.57
C ASP A 97 -9.34 18.75 1.59
N ILE A 98 -8.59 18.14 0.68
CA ILE A 98 -8.30 16.70 0.66
C ILE A 98 -6.82 16.43 0.89
N SER A 99 -6.47 15.19 1.25
CA SER A 99 -5.09 14.72 1.38
C SER A 99 -4.78 13.66 0.32
N ALA A 100 -3.51 13.54 -0.08
CA ALA A 100 -3.07 12.57 -1.07
C ALA A 100 -1.80 11.84 -0.66
N VAL A 101 -1.76 10.54 -0.96
CA VAL A 101 -0.62 9.63 -0.76
C VAL A 101 -0.35 8.90 -2.07
N LEU A 102 0.75 9.23 -2.74
CA LEU A 102 1.06 8.67 -4.07
C LEU A 102 2.37 7.89 -4.02
N ASP A 103 2.30 6.62 -4.42
CA ASP A 103 3.49 5.81 -4.75
C ASP A 103 3.71 5.76 -6.26
N VAL A 104 2.68 5.99 -7.07
CA VAL A 104 2.74 5.92 -8.52
C VAL A 104 2.29 7.22 -9.15
N TRP A 105 2.85 7.56 -10.31
CA TRP A 105 2.75 8.90 -10.89
C TRP A 105 2.58 8.85 -12.40
N GLU A 106 1.92 9.85 -12.97
CA GLU A 106 1.97 10.07 -14.41
C GLU A 106 3.41 10.43 -14.85
N SER A 107 3.80 9.95 -16.03
CA SER A 107 5.10 10.25 -16.64
C SER A 107 6.34 9.84 -15.82
N GLU A 108 6.25 8.75 -15.05
CA GLU A 108 7.43 8.16 -14.39
C GLU A 108 8.58 7.89 -15.38
N PRO A 109 9.84 8.16 -15.02
CA PRO A 109 10.32 8.67 -13.73
C PRO A 109 10.31 10.22 -13.62
N GLY A 110 9.92 10.93 -14.67
CA GLY A 110 9.90 12.39 -14.76
C GLY A 110 8.66 13.05 -14.14
N ILE A 111 8.32 12.65 -12.91
CA ILE A 111 7.08 13.04 -12.21
C ILE A 111 6.98 14.57 -12.03
N GLU A 112 5.76 15.11 -12.01
CA GLU A 112 5.55 16.55 -11.82
C GLU A 112 5.90 16.98 -10.38
N ALA A 113 6.95 17.81 -10.26
CA ALA A 113 7.42 18.29 -8.96
C ALA A 113 6.35 19.09 -8.20
N ALA A 114 5.53 19.87 -8.90
CA ALA A 114 4.48 20.68 -8.29
C ALA A 114 3.37 19.82 -7.64
N LEU A 115 3.03 18.66 -8.24
CA LEU A 115 2.12 17.71 -7.60
C LEU A 115 2.81 17.02 -6.41
N ARG A 116 4.05 16.53 -6.60
CA ARG A 116 4.84 15.89 -5.52
C ARG A 116 4.92 16.76 -4.26
N ASP A 117 5.07 18.07 -4.43
CA ASP A 117 5.22 19.03 -3.34
C ASP A 117 3.92 19.33 -2.57
N LEU A 118 2.76 18.93 -3.11
CA LEU A 118 1.45 19.14 -2.49
C LEU A 118 0.90 17.88 -1.80
N VAL A 119 1.36 16.69 -2.16
CA VAL A 119 0.87 15.46 -1.53
C VAL A 119 1.49 15.23 -0.15
N ASN A 120 0.74 14.59 0.75
CA ASN A 120 1.18 14.33 2.13
C ASN A 120 2.32 13.29 2.17
N LEU A 121 2.28 12.31 1.28
CA LEU A 121 3.32 11.31 1.12
C LEU A 121 3.53 11.00 -0.36
N ALA A 122 4.78 10.86 -0.74
CA ALA A 122 5.24 10.77 -2.12
C ALA A 122 6.37 9.75 -2.18
N THR A 123 6.18 8.60 -2.84
CA THR A 123 7.22 7.58 -2.95
C THR A 123 7.44 7.15 -4.42
N PRO A 124 8.64 6.67 -4.77
CA PRO A 124 9.01 6.45 -6.17
C PRO A 124 8.68 5.03 -6.65
N HIS A 125 7.40 4.64 -6.60
CA HIS A 125 6.92 3.34 -7.09
C HIS A 125 7.64 2.16 -6.43
N ILE A 126 7.60 2.15 -5.09
CA ILE A 126 8.29 1.18 -4.23
C ILE A 126 7.35 0.50 -3.21
N ALA A 127 6.04 0.72 -3.28
CA ALA A 127 5.09 0.10 -2.34
C ALA A 127 5.21 -1.43 -2.32
N GLY A 128 5.56 -2.06 -3.46
CA GLY A 128 5.79 -3.51 -3.58
C GLY A 128 7.21 -4.01 -3.27
N HIS A 129 8.18 -3.15 -2.92
CA HIS A 129 9.61 -3.50 -2.88
C HIS A 129 10.10 -4.21 -1.58
N SER A 130 9.29 -5.04 -0.93
CA SER A 130 9.77 -5.87 0.18
C SER A 130 10.75 -6.94 -0.30
N LEU A 131 11.72 -7.30 0.55
CA LEU A 131 12.58 -8.46 0.30
C LEU A 131 11.74 -9.74 0.18
N ASP A 132 10.77 -9.89 1.08
CA ASP A 132 9.85 -11.01 1.15
C ASP A 132 9.04 -11.14 -0.15
N GLY A 133 8.53 -10.04 -0.68
CA GLY A 133 7.80 -10.00 -1.96
C GLY A 133 8.67 -10.36 -3.16
N LYS A 134 9.91 -9.85 -3.22
CA LYS A 134 10.88 -10.20 -4.28
C LYS A 134 11.19 -11.70 -4.30
N LEU A 135 11.48 -12.30 -3.14
CA LEU A 135 11.78 -13.73 -3.02
C LEU A 135 10.54 -14.60 -3.24
N ARG A 136 9.36 -14.15 -2.78
CA ARG A 136 8.08 -14.83 -3.00
C ARG A 136 7.77 -14.98 -4.49
N GLY A 137 8.05 -13.96 -5.31
CA GLY A 137 7.89 -14.05 -6.76
C GLY A 137 8.69 -15.20 -7.37
N THR A 138 9.98 -15.31 -7.03
CA THR A 138 10.83 -16.42 -7.48
C THR A 138 10.35 -17.77 -6.96
N HIS A 139 9.95 -17.83 -5.69
CA HIS A 139 9.47 -19.06 -5.06
C HIS A 139 8.17 -19.58 -5.70
N GLN A 140 7.20 -18.70 -6.01
CA GLN A 140 5.97 -19.08 -6.69
C GLN A 140 6.23 -19.65 -8.10
N VAL A 141 7.18 -19.07 -8.85
CA VAL A 141 7.59 -19.60 -10.15
C VAL A 141 8.25 -20.97 -10.00
N TYR A 142 9.12 -21.13 -8.99
CA TYR A 142 9.74 -22.41 -8.66
C TYR A 142 8.70 -23.50 -8.33
N GLU A 143 7.69 -23.18 -7.52
CA GLU A 143 6.61 -24.11 -7.19
C GLU A 143 5.76 -24.47 -8.41
N ALA A 144 5.41 -23.49 -9.24
CA ALA A 144 4.64 -23.71 -10.47
C ALA A 144 5.39 -24.60 -11.45
N LEU A 145 6.69 -24.33 -11.66
CA LEU A 145 7.55 -25.13 -12.52
C LEU A 145 7.74 -26.56 -11.97
N SER A 146 7.94 -26.71 -10.66
CA SER A 146 8.06 -28.03 -10.02
C SER A 146 6.80 -28.86 -10.25
N ARG A 147 5.62 -28.26 -10.06
CA ARG A 147 4.33 -28.92 -10.36
C ARG A 147 4.19 -29.28 -11.83
N TYR A 148 4.54 -28.38 -12.74
CA TYR A 148 4.47 -28.62 -14.18
C TYR A 148 5.36 -29.80 -14.62
N LEU A 149 6.55 -29.94 -14.02
CA LEU A 149 7.50 -31.01 -14.32
C LEU A 149 7.26 -32.31 -13.52
N GLY A 150 6.27 -32.35 -12.62
CA GLY A 150 6.04 -33.48 -11.73
C GLY A 150 7.15 -33.70 -10.68
N LEU A 151 7.90 -32.64 -10.34
CA LEU A 151 8.97 -32.68 -9.35
C LEU A 151 8.47 -32.21 -7.97
N PRO A 152 9.02 -32.74 -6.87
CA PRO A 152 8.67 -32.26 -5.53
C PRO A 152 9.24 -30.86 -5.27
N VAL A 153 8.46 -30.05 -4.53
CA VAL A 153 8.94 -28.80 -3.92
C VAL A 153 9.82 -29.17 -2.72
N ARG A 154 11.11 -28.77 -2.76
CA ARG A 154 12.13 -29.15 -1.76
C ARG A 154 12.55 -27.98 -0.88
N VAL A 155 12.35 -26.75 -1.34
CA VAL A 155 12.77 -25.53 -0.64
C VAL A 155 11.54 -24.68 -0.34
N THR A 156 11.38 -24.30 0.91
CA THR A 156 10.32 -23.39 1.35
C THR A 156 10.79 -21.93 1.27
N LEU A 157 9.86 -20.99 1.18
CA LEU A 157 10.20 -19.57 1.20
C LEU A 157 10.90 -19.17 2.52
N ASP A 158 10.45 -19.69 3.65
CA ASP A 158 11.05 -19.43 4.97
C ASP A 158 12.52 -19.86 5.05
N ALA A 159 12.90 -20.94 4.36
CA ALA A 159 14.29 -21.40 4.30
C ALA A 159 15.20 -20.46 3.48
N LEU A 160 14.62 -19.63 2.60
CA LEU A 160 15.33 -18.66 1.77
C LEU A 160 15.41 -17.27 2.41
N LEU A 161 14.47 -16.94 3.31
CA LEU A 161 14.39 -15.62 3.90
C LEU A 161 15.46 -15.44 5.00
N PRO A 162 16.28 -14.38 4.95
CA PRO A 162 17.18 -14.09 6.06
C PRO A 162 16.38 -13.67 7.31
N ALA A 163 17.00 -13.78 8.49
CA ALA A 163 16.41 -13.26 9.71
C ALA A 163 16.15 -11.74 9.58
N PRO A 164 14.99 -11.23 10.02
CA PRO A 164 14.72 -9.80 10.01
C PRO A 164 15.63 -9.09 11.03
N PRO A 165 16.01 -7.83 10.77
CA PRO A 165 16.85 -7.06 11.71
C PRO A 165 16.17 -6.82 13.06
N LEU A 166 14.84 -6.86 13.11
CA LEU A 166 14.05 -6.87 14.33
C LEU A 166 13.07 -8.06 14.31
N PRO A 167 13.45 -9.21 14.89
CA PRO A 167 12.61 -10.41 14.87
C PRO A 167 11.49 -10.38 15.91
N ARG A 168 11.68 -9.66 17.03
CA ARG A 168 10.73 -9.65 18.15
C ARG A 168 10.59 -8.26 18.76
N LEU A 169 9.36 -7.91 19.12
CA LEU A 169 9.00 -6.76 19.96
C LEU A 169 8.14 -7.25 21.13
N VAL A 170 8.42 -6.79 22.34
CA VAL A 170 7.61 -7.10 23.52
C VAL A 170 6.74 -5.89 23.85
N LEU A 171 5.44 -6.09 24.02
CA LEU A 171 4.52 -5.07 24.50
C LEU A 171 3.90 -5.48 25.84
N ASP A 172 3.72 -4.48 26.71
CA ASP A 172 3.01 -4.59 27.98
C ASP A 172 1.89 -3.54 28.05
N GLY A 173 1.18 -3.51 29.17
CA GLY A 173 0.06 -2.59 29.39
C GLY A 173 0.46 -1.12 29.36
N GLY A 174 -0.56 -0.26 29.24
CA GLY A 174 -0.42 1.19 29.26
C GLY A 174 -0.33 1.85 27.88
N LEU A 175 -0.44 1.09 26.78
CA LEU A 175 -0.57 1.63 25.44
C LEU A 175 -2.00 1.55 24.95
N ALA A 176 -2.50 2.68 24.42
CA ALA A 176 -3.73 2.66 23.65
C ALA A 176 -3.54 1.77 22.40
N PRO A 177 -4.60 1.09 21.91
CA PRO A 177 -4.50 0.16 20.78
C PRO A 177 -3.89 0.79 19.52
N GLU A 178 -4.26 2.02 19.20
CA GLU A 178 -3.73 2.73 18.02
C GLU A 178 -2.24 3.05 18.15
N ASP A 179 -1.75 3.34 19.36
CA ASP A 179 -0.33 3.62 19.59
C ASP A 179 0.51 2.36 19.50
N ALA A 180 0.00 1.23 20.00
CA ALA A 180 0.62 -0.07 19.79
C ALA A 180 0.69 -0.41 18.30
N LEU A 181 -0.40 -0.23 17.56
CA LEU A 181 -0.45 -0.43 16.11
C LEU A 181 0.58 0.44 15.37
N ARG A 182 0.62 1.75 15.66
CA ARG A 182 1.57 2.69 15.03
C ARG A 182 3.03 2.30 15.29
N ARG A 183 3.35 1.83 16.50
CA ARG A 183 4.72 1.39 16.85
C ARG A 183 5.09 0.12 16.09
N CYS A 184 4.22 -0.88 16.08
CA CYS A 184 4.45 -2.12 15.33
C CYS A 184 4.57 -1.87 13.83
N LEU A 185 3.75 -0.99 13.25
CA LEU A 185 3.87 -0.60 11.84
C LEU A 185 5.24 0.04 11.56
N ARG A 186 5.57 1.11 12.29
CA ARG A 186 6.76 1.94 12.01
C ARG A 186 8.08 1.23 12.30
N VAL A 187 8.10 0.26 13.22
CA VAL A 187 9.31 -0.49 13.50
C VAL A 187 9.66 -1.47 12.37
N VAL A 188 8.65 -1.94 11.63
CA VAL A 188 8.85 -2.78 10.43
C VAL A 188 9.10 -1.90 9.21
N TYR A 189 8.26 -0.87 9.03
CA TYR A 189 8.34 0.03 7.88
C TYR A 189 7.72 1.40 8.18
N ASP A 190 8.52 2.44 8.02
CA ASP A 190 8.07 3.83 8.06
C ASP A 190 8.23 4.49 6.69
N VAL A 191 7.10 4.66 5.99
CA VAL A 191 7.03 5.23 4.63
C VAL A 191 7.63 6.65 4.53
N ARG A 192 7.68 7.40 5.64
CA ARG A 192 8.25 8.75 5.65
C ARG A 192 9.73 8.75 5.24
N ARG A 193 10.45 7.67 5.52
CA ARG A 193 11.83 7.48 5.08
C ARG A 193 11.95 7.54 3.55
N ASP A 194 11.02 6.90 2.86
CA ASP A 194 11.04 6.78 1.40
C ASP A 194 10.56 8.08 0.75
N HIS A 195 9.62 8.78 1.39
CA HIS A 195 9.25 10.15 1.04
C HIS A 195 10.46 11.09 1.13
N ASP A 196 11.13 11.13 2.28
CA ASP A 196 12.33 11.97 2.48
C ASP A 196 13.45 11.59 1.49
N ALA A 197 13.57 10.30 1.14
CA ALA A 197 14.54 9.84 0.15
C ALA A 197 14.25 10.38 -1.25
N LEU A 198 12.99 10.33 -1.71
CA LEU A 198 12.60 10.90 -3.00
C LEU A 198 12.89 12.40 -3.06
N TYR A 199 12.56 13.16 -2.01
CA TYR A 199 12.87 14.58 -1.93
C TYR A 199 14.36 14.86 -2.00
N ARG A 200 15.17 14.14 -1.23
CA ARG A 200 16.62 14.30 -1.19
C ARG A 200 17.28 13.93 -2.51
N GLU A 201 16.95 12.78 -3.09
CA GLU A 201 17.59 12.30 -4.31
C GLU A 201 17.15 13.11 -5.54
N SER A 202 15.88 13.52 -5.62
CA SER A 202 15.42 14.40 -6.70
C SER A 202 16.09 15.78 -6.69
N ARG A 203 16.36 16.34 -5.50
CA ARG A 203 17.15 17.58 -5.36
C ARG A 203 18.62 17.38 -5.76
N ARG A 204 19.20 16.24 -5.43
CA ARG A 204 20.63 15.97 -5.68
C ARG A 204 20.92 15.62 -7.14
N ARG A 205 20.03 14.87 -7.79
CA ARG A 205 20.27 14.26 -9.10
C ARG A 205 19.33 14.77 -10.21
N GLY A 206 18.35 15.62 -9.87
CA GLY A 206 17.21 15.91 -10.73
C GLY A 206 16.11 14.87 -10.58
N MET A 207 14.88 15.19 -11.00
CA MET A 207 13.69 14.39 -10.71
C MET A 207 13.81 12.93 -11.19
N ALA A 208 14.00 12.73 -12.50
CA ALA A 208 14.03 11.39 -13.10
C ALA A 208 15.15 10.51 -12.53
N ALA A 209 16.39 11.02 -12.50
CA ALA A 209 17.52 10.27 -11.99
C ALA A 209 17.44 10.03 -10.47
N GLY A 210 16.86 10.95 -9.71
CA GLY A 210 16.61 10.78 -8.28
C GLY A 210 15.52 9.73 -7.98
N PHE A 211 14.45 9.73 -8.77
CA PHE A 211 13.37 8.76 -8.71
C PHE A 211 13.91 7.33 -8.94
N ASP A 212 14.64 7.12 -10.04
CA ASP A 212 15.21 5.82 -10.35
C ASP A 212 16.28 5.39 -9.33
N ALA A 213 17.13 6.32 -8.85
CA ALA A 213 18.11 6.00 -7.81
C ALA A 213 17.46 5.44 -6.54
N CYS A 214 16.32 5.98 -6.12
CA CYS A 214 15.59 5.46 -4.96
C CYS A 214 15.08 4.02 -5.17
N ARG A 215 14.80 3.63 -6.41
CA ARG A 215 14.32 2.29 -6.76
C ARG A 215 15.45 1.28 -6.89
N THR A 216 16.53 1.69 -7.55
CA THR A 216 17.73 0.86 -7.76
C THR A 216 18.43 0.57 -6.44
N ASP A 217 18.65 1.59 -5.61
CA ASP A 217 19.37 1.49 -4.34
C ASP A 217 18.40 1.25 -3.16
N TYR A 218 17.21 0.71 -3.42
CA TYR A 218 16.16 0.57 -2.40
C TYR A 218 16.63 -0.31 -1.24
N PRO A 219 16.57 0.19 0.00
CA PRO A 219 17.05 -0.54 1.17
C PRO A 219 16.24 -1.82 1.40
N LEU A 220 16.84 -2.76 2.15
CA LEU A 220 16.12 -3.92 2.62
C LEU A 220 14.93 -3.49 3.49
N ARG A 221 13.73 -3.88 3.07
CA ARG A 221 12.46 -3.71 3.79
C ARG A 221 11.80 -5.07 3.99
N ARG A 222 11.30 -5.31 5.21
CA ARG A 222 10.56 -6.54 5.56
C ARG A 222 9.05 -6.29 5.64
N GLU A 223 8.28 -7.37 5.71
CA GLU A 223 6.81 -7.33 5.87
C GLU A 223 6.37 -7.57 7.32
N PHE A 224 5.17 -7.14 7.69
CA PHE A 224 4.67 -7.25 9.08
C PHE A 224 4.63 -8.69 9.62
N ALA A 225 4.44 -9.68 8.74
CA ALA A 225 4.46 -11.10 9.08
C ALA A 225 5.82 -11.58 9.62
N THR A 226 6.89 -10.80 9.43
CA THR A 226 8.24 -11.11 9.92
C THR A 226 8.47 -10.63 11.36
N LEU A 227 7.61 -9.78 11.90
CA LEU A 227 7.69 -9.30 13.28
C LEU A 227 6.87 -10.21 14.20
N GLU A 228 7.54 -10.79 15.18
CA GLU A 228 6.91 -11.44 16.32
C GLU A 228 6.62 -10.40 17.42
N VAL A 229 5.36 -10.31 17.84
CA VAL A 229 4.94 -9.42 18.93
C VAL A 229 4.56 -10.27 20.14
N GLU A 230 5.41 -10.25 21.16
CA GLU A 230 5.17 -10.92 22.45
C GLU A 230 4.32 -10.01 23.34
N LEU A 231 3.13 -10.47 23.72
CA LEU A 231 2.21 -9.71 24.57
C LEU A 231 2.28 -10.17 26.03
N ARG A 232 2.71 -9.27 26.91
CA ARG A 232 2.59 -9.44 28.37
C ARG A 232 1.13 -9.35 28.80
N GLU A 233 0.87 -9.71 30.05
CA GLU A 233 -0.49 -9.78 30.61
C GLU A 233 -1.30 -8.50 30.39
N GLY A 234 -0.69 -7.33 30.59
CA GLY A 234 -1.34 -6.03 30.41
C GLY A 234 -1.65 -5.63 28.96
N ALA A 235 -1.20 -6.39 27.97
CA ALA A 235 -1.34 -6.06 26.54
C ALA A 235 -2.11 -7.12 25.75
N ARG A 236 -2.63 -8.18 26.39
CA ARG A 236 -3.26 -9.32 25.69
C ARG A 236 -4.47 -8.92 24.85
N GLU A 237 -5.19 -7.86 25.22
CA GLU A 237 -6.32 -7.33 24.47
C GLU A 237 -5.95 -6.79 23.08
N LEU A 238 -4.67 -6.47 22.85
CA LEU A 238 -4.17 -6.00 21.56
C LEU A 238 -4.03 -7.11 20.52
N ALA A 239 -4.12 -8.38 20.92
CA ALA A 239 -3.85 -9.52 20.05
C ALA A 239 -4.72 -9.54 18.78
N PRO A 240 -6.05 -9.32 18.82
CA PRO A 240 -6.87 -9.34 17.60
C PRO A 240 -6.48 -8.24 16.62
N LEU A 241 -6.23 -7.02 17.12
CA LEU A 241 -5.81 -5.87 16.30
C LEU A 241 -4.48 -6.14 15.60
N LEU A 242 -3.47 -6.60 16.35
CA LEU A 242 -2.12 -6.85 15.82
C LEU A 242 -2.08 -8.07 14.89
N LYS A 243 -2.89 -9.10 15.15
CA LYS A 243 -3.11 -10.21 14.19
C LYS A 243 -3.81 -9.71 12.92
N GLY A 244 -4.81 -8.85 13.05
CA GLY A 244 -5.53 -8.25 11.93
C GLY A 244 -4.66 -7.35 11.04
N MET A 245 -3.61 -6.74 11.61
CA MET A 245 -2.56 -6.01 10.89
C MET A 245 -1.63 -6.96 10.10
N GLY A 246 -1.49 -8.22 10.54
CA GLY A 246 -0.63 -9.23 9.91
C GLY A 246 0.65 -9.56 10.66
N CYS A 247 0.81 -9.12 11.92
CA CYS A 247 1.93 -9.56 12.77
C CYS A 247 1.71 -10.95 13.35
N ARG A 248 2.82 -11.62 13.71
CA ARG A 248 2.79 -12.88 14.46
C ARG A 248 2.72 -12.54 15.95
N VAL A 249 1.56 -12.70 16.56
CA VAL A 249 1.39 -12.44 18.01
C VAL A 249 1.62 -13.72 18.80
N VAL A 250 2.52 -13.65 19.79
CA VAL A 250 2.88 -14.75 20.71
C VAL A 250 2.62 -14.40 22.17
#